data_AF-A0A3D4M7Q8-F1
#
_entry.id   AF-A0A3D4M7Q8-F1
#
_cell.length_a   1.000
_cell.length_b   1.000
_cell.length_c   1.000
_cell.angle_alpha   90.00
_cell.angle_beta   90.00
_cell.angle_gamma   90.00
#
_symmetry.space_group_name_H-M   'P 1'
#
loop_
_entity.id
_entity.type
_entity.pdbx_description
1 polymer ?
#
loop_
_entity_poly.entity_id
_entity_poly.type
_entity_poly.pdbx_seq_one_letter_code
_entity_poly.pdbx_strand_id
1 'polypeptide(L)'
;MQETMLILHFLGLAMGLGTSFGFMFLGIAGAKMEKADRLKFQLNAMGLSRMGHIGLTLLVISGTVLMAPYWSVLPSSPVLIAKLVLVLVLGALIGIITSIGKKAMLGNPEEQLTKIQPLGKIALLTGVAIVVLAVYFFR
;
A
#
# COMPACT_ATOMS: atom_id res chain seq x y z
N MET A 1 -7.84 -21.78 -11.92
CA MET A 1 -7.93 -21.06 -10.61
C MET A 1 -6.64 -20.34 -10.25
N GLN A 2 -5.47 -20.99 -10.39
CA GLN A 2 -4.18 -20.39 -10.04
C GLN A 2 -3.84 -19.14 -10.86
N GLU A 3 -4.06 -19.17 -12.17
CA GLU A 3 -3.85 -18.04 -13.09
C GLU A 3 -4.75 -16.85 -12.73
N THR A 4 -6.03 -17.10 -12.44
CA THR A 4 -6.97 -16.07 -11.99
C THR A 4 -6.49 -15.40 -10.71
N MET A 5 -6.00 -16.18 -9.74
CA MET A 5 -5.45 -15.64 -8.49
C MET A 5 -4.16 -14.85 -8.71
N LEU A 6 -3.29 -15.28 -9.63
CA LEU A 6 -2.11 -14.53 -10.03
C LEU A 6 -2.49 -13.18 -10.65
N ILE A 7 -3.48 -13.15 -11.54
CA ILE A 7 -4.00 -11.90 -12.13
C ILE A 7 -4.51 -10.98 -11.02
N LEU A 8 -5.36 -11.49 -10.11
CA LEU A 8 -5.87 -10.72 -8.98
C LEU A 8 -4.76 -10.23 -8.05
N HIS A 9 -3.72 -11.04 -7.84
CA HIS A 9 -2.55 -10.66 -7.03
C HIS A 9 -1.78 -9.50 -7.66
N PHE A 10 -1.50 -9.58 -8.96
CA PHE A 10 -0.81 -8.51 -9.68
C PHE A 10 -1.66 -7.24 -9.79
N LEU A 11 -2.97 -7.36 -9.99
CA LEU A 11 -3.89 -6.22 -9.93
C LEU A 11 -3.89 -5.58 -8.54
N GLY A 12 -3.93 -6.39 -7.48
CA GLY A 12 -3.85 -5.92 -6.10
C GLY A 12 -2.57 -5.14 -5.83
N LEU A 13 -1.45 -5.69 -6.32
CA LEU A 13 -0.13 -5.07 -6.23
C LEU A 13 -0.03 -3.77 -7.03
N ALA A 14 -0.53 -3.75 -8.28
CA ALA A 14 -0.57 -2.57 -9.12
C ALA A 14 -1.42 -1.45 -8.49
N MET A 15 -2.58 -1.78 -7.92
CA MET A 15 -3.44 -0.80 -7.22
C MET A 15 -2.80 -0.29 -5.93
N GLY A 16 -2.23 -1.17 -5.11
CA GLY A 16 -1.58 -0.78 -3.85
C GLY A 16 -0.36 0.12 -4.07
N LEU A 17 0.54 -0.29 -4.97
CA LEU A 17 1.71 0.50 -5.36
C LEU A 17 1.31 1.77 -6.11
N GLY A 18 0.40 1.67 -7.07
CA GLY A 18 -0.09 2.80 -7.85
C GLY A 18 -0.73 3.87 -6.98
N THR A 19 -1.45 3.47 -5.93
CA THR A 19 -1.99 4.40 -4.91
C THR A 19 -0.86 5.14 -4.18
N SER A 20 0.19 4.42 -3.79
CA SER A 20 1.34 5.00 -3.07
C SER A 20 2.12 5.99 -3.94
N PHE A 21 2.36 5.62 -5.21
CA PHE A 21 2.94 6.54 -6.20
C PHE A 21 2.03 7.75 -6.45
N GLY A 22 0.72 7.53 -6.59
CA GLY A 22 -0.25 8.61 -6.77
C GLY A 22 -0.20 9.61 -5.61
N PHE A 23 -0.22 9.16 -4.35
CA PHE A 23 -0.07 10.04 -3.19
C PHE A 23 1.27 10.78 -3.16
N MET A 24 2.37 10.15 -3.58
CA MET A 24 3.67 10.80 -3.69
C MET A 24 3.63 11.95 -4.71
N PHE A 25 3.12 11.70 -5.92
CA PHE A 25 3.03 12.72 -6.97
C PHE A 25 2.04 13.83 -6.63
N LEU A 26 0.88 13.49 -6.05
CA LEU A 26 -0.08 14.48 -5.55
C LEU A 26 0.53 15.33 -4.44
N GLY A 27 1.34 14.74 -3.55
CA GLY A 27 2.10 15.49 -2.55
C GLY A 27 3.07 16.50 -3.16
N ILE A 28 3.81 16.11 -4.20
CA ILE A 28 4.72 16.99 -4.95
C ILE A 28 3.94 18.12 -5.66
N ALA A 29 2.82 17.78 -6.31
CA ALA A 29 1.99 18.78 -7.00
C ALA A 29 1.38 19.79 -6.02
N GLY A 30 0.85 19.30 -4.88
CA GLY A 30 0.28 20.14 -3.84
C GLY A 30 1.29 21.07 -3.16
N ALA A 31 2.58 20.72 -3.14
CA ALA A 31 3.63 21.52 -2.52
C ALA A 31 3.82 22.91 -3.18
N LYS A 32 3.33 23.09 -4.42
CA LYS A 32 3.38 24.36 -5.16
C LYS A 32 2.13 25.23 -4.97
N MET A 33 1.09 24.70 -4.31
CA MET A 33 -0.18 25.41 -4.11
C MET A 33 -0.16 26.26 -2.84
N GLU A 34 -1.01 27.29 -2.78
CA GLU A 34 -1.32 28.01 -1.55
C GLU A 34 -1.94 27.08 -0.50
N LYS A 35 -1.81 27.42 0.78
CA LYS A 35 -2.20 26.53 1.89
C LYS A 35 -3.68 26.11 1.84
N ALA A 36 -4.58 27.06 1.55
CA ALA A 36 -6.01 26.80 1.48
C ALA A 36 -6.36 25.82 0.33
N ASP A 37 -5.79 26.03 -0.85
CA ASP A 37 -6.01 25.17 -2.02
C ASP A 37 -5.37 23.80 -1.86
N ARG A 38 -4.18 23.73 -1.25
CA ARG A 38 -3.49 22.48 -0.94
C ARG A 38 -4.33 21.58 -0.06
N LEU A 39 -4.99 22.13 0.95
CA LEU A 39 -5.84 21.36 1.85
C LEU A 39 -7.03 20.74 1.08
N LYS A 40 -7.75 21.56 0.30
CA LYS A 40 -8.88 21.10 -0.51
C LYS A 40 -8.44 20.03 -1.52
N PHE A 41 -7.28 20.23 -2.16
CA PHE A 41 -6.67 19.27 -3.07
C PHE A 41 -6.35 17.93 -2.39
N GLN A 42 -5.73 17.95 -1.21
CA GLN A 42 -5.39 16.75 -0.45
C GLN A 42 -6.63 15.99 0.03
N LEU A 43 -7.68 16.69 0.46
CA LEU A 43 -8.95 16.05 0.84
C LEU A 43 -9.61 15.35 -0.35
N ASN A 44 -9.60 15.97 -1.53
CA ASN A 44 -10.11 15.33 -2.76
C ASN A 44 -9.27 14.11 -3.16
N ALA A 45 -7.94 14.18 -2.96
CA ALA A 45 -7.03 13.07 -3.21
C ALA A 45 -7.25 11.86 -2.28
N MET A 46 -7.94 12.02 -1.14
CA MET A 46 -8.24 10.90 -0.23
C MET A 46 -9.12 9.82 -0.88
N GLY A 47 -9.84 10.14 -1.97
CA GLY A 47 -10.54 9.13 -2.77
C GLY A 47 -9.63 8.00 -3.24
N LEU A 48 -8.34 8.31 -3.51
CA LEU A 48 -7.33 7.34 -3.93
C LEU A 48 -7.02 6.30 -2.84
N SER A 49 -7.27 6.60 -1.56
CA SER A 49 -7.05 5.66 -0.46
C SER A 49 -7.91 4.40 -0.58
N ARG A 50 -9.11 4.51 -1.16
CA ARG A 50 -9.99 3.36 -1.41
C ARG A 50 -9.34 2.37 -2.38
N MET A 51 -8.66 2.85 -3.41
CA MET A 51 -7.94 2.00 -4.36
C MET A 51 -6.82 1.22 -3.66
N GLY A 52 -6.09 1.87 -2.74
CA GLY A 52 -5.06 1.22 -1.94
C GLY A 52 -5.62 0.09 -1.06
N HIS A 53 -6.78 0.30 -0.44
CA HIS A 53 -7.45 -0.75 0.35
C HIS A 53 -7.95 -1.91 -0.51
N ILE A 54 -8.56 -1.64 -1.65
CA ILE A 54 -9.00 -2.69 -2.59
C ILE A 54 -7.78 -3.48 -3.05
N GLY A 55 -6.70 -2.78 -3.40
CA GLY A 55 -5.43 -3.38 -3.78
C GLY A 55 -4.87 -4.31 -2.70
N LEU A 56 -4.81 -3.84 -1.45
CA LEU A 56 -4.35 -4.64 -0.31
C LEU A 56 -5.23 -5.86 -0.08
N THR A 57 -6.56 -5.71 -0.12
CA THR A 57 -7.50 -6.83 0.06
C THR A 57 -7.30 -7.90 -1.00
N LEU A 58 -7.17 -7.50 -2.27
CA LEU A 58 -6.86 -8.44 -3.35
C LEU A 58 -5.51 -9.12 -3.11
N LEU A 59 -4.49 -8.37 -2.71
CA LEU A 59 -3.15 -8.89 -2.41
C LEU A 59 -3.16 -9.97 -1.33
N VAL A 60 -3.89 -9.74 -0.24
CA VAL A 60 -4.00 -10.67 0.89
C VAL A 60 -4.78 -11.93 0.49
N ILE A 61 -5.97 -11.77 -0.11
CA ILE A 61 -6.82 -12.92 -0.47
C ILE A 61 -6.14 -13.78 -1.54
N SER A 62 -5.64 -13.16 -2.62
CA SER A 62 -4.96 -13.90 -3.68
C SER A 62 -3.64 -14.51 -3.18
N GLY A 63 -2.90 -13.77 -2.35
CA GLY A 63 -1.62 -14.22 -1.81
C GLY A 63 -1.75 -15.44 -0.91
N THR A 64 -2.76 -15.48 -0.03
CA THR A 64 -3.00 -16.65 0.84
C THR A 64 -3.40 -17.89 0.04
N VAL A 65 -4.24 -17.73 -1.00
CA VAL A 65 -4.62 -18.84 -1.89
C VAL A 65 -3.42 -19.34 -2.69
N LEU A 66 -2.60 -18.44 -3.24
CA LEU A 66 -1.39 -18.82 -3.98
C LEU A 66 -0.32 -19.48 -3.09
N MET A 67 -0.34 -19.22 -1.79
CA MET A 67 0.55 -19.85 -0.81
C MET A 67 0.08 -21.23 -0.34
N ALA A 68 -1.14 -21.65 -0.67
CA ALA A 68 -1.68 -22.97 -0.28
C ALA A 68 -0.71 -24.15 -0.50
N PRO A 69 -0.02 -24.30 -1.67
CA PRO A 69 0.92 -25.39 -1.87
C PRO A 69 2.31 -25.16 -1.26
N TYR A 70 2.63 -23.94 -0.82
CA TYR A 70 3.96 -23.54 -0.34
C TYR A 70 4.05 -23.46 1.20
N TRP A 71 2.97 -23.70 1.93
CA TRP A 71 2.96 -23.66 3.41
C TRP A 71 3.96 -24.60 4.06
N SER A 72 4.18 -25.78 3.48
CA SER A 72 5.15 -26.78 3.99
C SER A 72 6.61 -26.33 3.82
N VAL A 73 6.88 -25.45 2.85
CA VAL A 73 8.23 -24.94 2.52
C VAL A 73 8.47 -23.57 3.16
N LEU A 74 7.45 -22.99 3.81
CA LEU A 74 7.55 -21.69 4.46
C LEU A 74 8.69 -21.62 5.48
N PRO A 75 8.87 -22.59 6.41
CA PRO A 75 9.91 -22.51 7.42
C PRO A 75 11.33 -22.61 6.84
N SER A 76 11.47 -23.25 5.69
CA SER A 76 12.76 -23.46 5.03
C SER A 76 13.12 -22.36 4.02
N SER A 77 12.22 -21.39 3.77
CA SER A 77 12.44 -20.30 2.83
C SER A 77 12.42 -18.93 3.53
N PRO A 78 13.59 -18.38 3.92
CA PRO A 78 13.70 -17.05 4.51
C PRO A 78 13.09 -15.94 3.65
N VAL A 79 13.13 -16.11 2.32
CA VAL A 79 12.59 -15.14 1.34
C VAL A 79 11.06 -15.07 1.42
N LEU A 80 10.38 -16.22 1.52
CA LEU A 80 8.92 -16.25 1.67
C LEU A 80 8.47 -15.63 2.99
N ILE A 81 9.18 -15.93 4.08
CA ILE A 81 8.92 -15.31 5.40
C ILE A 81 9.07 -13.79 5.31
N ALA A 82 10.19 -13.30 4.75
CA ALA A 82 10.44 -11.87 4.59
C ALA A 82 9.32 -11.20 3.76
N LYS A 83 8.89 -11.82 2.66
CA LYS A 83 7.78 -11.31 1.85
C LYS A 83 6.48 -11.20 2.64
N LEU A 84 6.11 -12.23 3.40
CA LEU A 84 4.87 -12.22 4.21
C LEU A 84 4.93 -11.17 5.32
N VAL A 85 6.07 -11.01 6.00
CA VAL A 85 6.27 -9.97 7.00
C VAL A 85 6.09 -8.58 6.37
N LEU A 86 6.68 -8.33 5.19
CA LEU A 86 6.51 -7.06 4.49
C LEU A 86 5.04 -6.79 4.09
N VAL A 87 4.28 -7.81 3.70
CA VAL A 87 2.83 -7.66 3.42
C VAL A 87 2.07 -7.25 4.69
N LEU A 88 2.39 -7.83 5.84
CA LEU A 88 1.80 -7.43 7.13
C LEU A 88 2.18 -6.00 7.51
N VAL A 89 3.45 -5.61 7.34
CA VAL A 89 3.93 -4.24 7.57
C VAL A 89 3.20 -3.26 6.66
N LEU A 90 3.04 -3.60 5.37
CA LEU A 90 2.29 -2.77 4.42
C LEU A 90 0.83 -2.61 4.85
N GLY A 91 0.18 -3.68 5.28
CA GLY A 91 -1.19 -3.64 5.80
C GLY A 91 -1.34 -2.75 7.03
N ALA A 92 -0.40 -2.86 7.98
CA ALA A 92 -0.37 -2.00 9.16
C ALA A 92 -0.18 -0.52 8.80
N LEU A 93 0.76 -0.21 7.89
CA LEU A 93 1.00 1.15 7.42
C LEU A 93 -0.24 1.76 6.75
N ILE A 94 -0.89 1.01 5.86
CA ILE A 94 -2.13 1.45 5.21
C ILE A 94 -3.24 1.67 6.25
N GLY A 95 -3.40 0.77 7.22
CA GLY A 95 -4.36 0.91 8.31
C GLY A 95 -4.14 2.18 9.15
N ILE A 96 -2.88 2.47 9.51
CA ILE A 96 -2.50 3.67 10.25
C ILE A 96 -2.77 4.93 9.42
N ILE A 97 -2.35 4.95 8.14
CA ILE A 97 -2.58 6.08 7.22
C ILE A 97 -4.07 6.39 7.12
N THR A 98 -4.91 5.36 6.99
CA THR A 98 -6.36 5.55 6.88
C THR A 98 -6.98 6.04 8.17
N SER A 99 -6.52 5.56 9.32
CA SER A 99 -6.97 6.07 10.63
C SER A 99 -6.62 7.55 10.80
N ILE A 100 -5.39 7.94 10.48
CA ILE A 100 -4.93 9.34 10.51
C ILE A 100 -5.71 10.19 9.50
N GLY A 101 -5.95 9.66 8.30
CA GLY A 101 -6.72 10.33 7.25
C GLY A 101 -8.17 10.60 7.66
N LYS A 102 -8.83 9.65 8.33
CA LYS A 102 -10.17 9.87 8.89
C LYS A 102 -10.16 10.97 9.96
N LYS A 103 -9.14 11.00 10.83
CA LYS A 103 -8.98 12.08 11.83
C LYS A 103 -8.73 13.44 11.18
N ALA A 104 -7.98 13.48 10.07
CA ALA A 104 -7.75 14.70 9.29
C ALA A 104 -9.07 15.29 8.75
N MET A 105 -9.98 14.43 8.28
CA MET A 105 -11.30 14.85 7.78
C MET A 105 -12.24 15.38 8.88
N LEU A 106 -12.00 15.06 10.14
CA LEU A 106 -12.88 15.39 11.28
C LEU A 106 -12.53 16.70 11.99
N GLY A 107 -11.49 17.44 11.57
CA GLY A 107 -11.25 18.81 12.05
C GLY A 107 -9.80 19.23 12.25
N ASN A 108 -8.82 18.32 12.16
CA ASN A 108 -7.40 18.66 12.34
C ASN A 108 -6.54 18.24 11.12
N PRO A 109 -6.79 18.77 9.92
CA PRO A 109 -6.14 18.27 8.73
C PRO A 109 -4.63 18.57 8.64
N GLU A 110 -4.16 19.76 9.03
CA GLU A 110 -2.74 20.13 8.86
C GLU A 110 -1.79 19.24 9.68
N GLU A 111 -2.10 19.00 10.95
CA GLU A 111 -1.26 18.20 11.84
C GLU A 111 -1.27 16.70 11.46
N GLN A 112 -2.40 16.22 10.93
CA GLN A 112 -2.56 14.79 10.61
C GLN A 112 -1.98 14.47 9.21
N LEU A 113 -2.14 15.36 8.22
CA LEU A 113 -1.64 15.17 6.86
C LEU A 113 -0.11 15.16 6.79
N THR A 114 0.56 15.93 7.65
CA THR A 114 2.04 15.91 7.78
C THR A 114 2.55 14.56 8.28
N LYS A 115 1.80 13.85 9.13
CA LYS A 115 2.14 12.50 9.61
C LYS A 115 1.94 11.41 8.54
N ILE A 116 1.02 11.63 7.60
CA ILE A 116 0.75 10.67 6.51
C ILE A 116 1.90 10.60 5.51
N GLN A 117 2.54 11.72 5.18
CA GLN A 117 3.61 11.76 4.18
C GLN A 117 4.76 10.77 4.42
N PRO A 118 5.41 10.73 5.61
CA PRO A 118 6.49 9.78 5.85
C PRO A 118 5.98 8.33 5.82
N LEU A 119 4.79 8.06 6.39
CA LEU A 119 4.18 6.73 6.36
C LEU A 119 3.90 6.25 4.94
N GLY A 120 3.43 7.13 4.06
CA GLY A 120 3.20 6.84 2.65
C GLY A 120 4.49 6.49 1.89
N LYS A 121 5.59 7.19 2.18
CA LYS A 121 6.91 6.86 1.61
C LYS A 121 7.40 5.49 2.09
N ILE A 122 7.24 5.18 3.38
CA ILE A 122 7.60 3.87 3.91
C ILE A 122 6.73 2.78 3.27
N ALA A 123 5.41 3.00 3.15
CA ALA A 123 4.52 2.06 2.49
C ALA A 123 4.90 1.82 1.02
N LEU A 124 5.31 2.87 0.30
CA LEU A 124 5.82 2.74 -1.07
C LEU A 124 7.08 1.85 -1.12
N LEU A 125 8.07 2.14 -0.26
CA LEU A 125 9.31 1.36 -0.19
C LEU A 125 9.04 -0.10 0.17
N THR A 126 8.14 -0.35 1.14
CA THR A 126 7.69 -1.70 1.51
C THR A 126 7.05 -2.40 0.32
N GLY A 127 6.16 -1.73 -0.41
CA GLY A 127 5.54 -2.30 -1.61
C GLY A 127 6.56 -2.65 -2.70
N VAL A 128 7.54 -1.79 -2.95
CA VAL A 128 8.61 -2.04 -3.92
C VAL A 128 9.47 -3.23 -3.48
N ALA A 129 9.81 -3.30 -2.19
CA ALA A 129 10.55 -4.44 -1.63
C ALA A 129 9.78 -5.77 -1.81
N ILE A 130 8.46 -5.77 -1.64
CA ILE A 130 7.61 -6.96 -1.90
C ILE A 130 7.74 -7.42 -3.37
N VAL A 131 7.74 -6.49 -4.33
CA VAL A 131 7.92 -6.81 -5.75
C VAL A 131 9.30 -7.39 -6.01
N VAL A 132 10.35 -6.77 -5.48
CA VAL A 132 11.73 -7.24 -5.67
C VAL A 132 11.91 -8.65 -5.11
N LEU A 133 11.42 -8.92 -3.90
CA LEU A 133 11.46 -10.27 -3.32
C LEU A 133 10.64 -11.28 -4.13
N ALA A 134 9.49 -10.87 -4.68
CA ALA A 134 8.70 -11.74 -5.54
C ALA A 134 9.46 -12.12 -6.82
N VAL A 135 10.09 -11.15 -7.48
CA VAL A 135 10.90 -11.39 -8.69
C VAL A 135 12.09 -12.30 -8.35
N TYR A 136 12.76 -12.08 -7.22
CA TYR A 136 13.89 -12.91 -6.80
C TYR A 136 13.49 -14.36 -6.51
N PHE A 137 12.31 -14.58 -5.90
CA PHE A 137 11.85 -15.94 -5.56
C PHE A 137 11.37 -16.76 -6.77
N PHE A 138 10.77 -16.10 -7.77
CA PHE A 138 10.22 -16.79 -8.96
C PHE A 138 11.22 -16.90 -10.11
N ARG A 139 12.46 -16.45 -9.93
CA ARG A 139 13.55 -16.59 -10.89
C ARG A 139 14.35 -17.85 -10.59
#